data_AF-A0A7V9QHK8-F1
#
_entry.id   AF-A0A7V9QHK8-F1
#
_cell.length_a   1.000
_cell.length_b   1.000
_cell.length_c   1.000
_cell.angle_alpha   90.00
_cell.angle_beta   90.00
_cell.angle_gamma   90.00
#
_symmetry.space_group_name_H-M   'P 1'
#
loop_
_entity.id
_entity.type
_entity.pdbx_description
1 polymer ?
#
loop_
_entity_poly.entity_id
_entity_poly.type
_entity_poly.pdbx_seq_one_letter_code
_entity_poly.pdbx_strand_id
1 'polypeptide(L)'
;MVSSDTTKRRYAWIGVVLIFVGLIGHILAAQAIGGTHLAFRDHIVGFFAIAVVSGLIIGGLGWRFGKGRYDIVLLIFGAVQALMGLFVYLARFSVHG
;
A
#
# COMPACT_ATOMS: atom_id res chain seq x y z
N MET A 1 15.48 -9.94 -27.42
CA MET A 1 14.47 -10.54 -26.52
C MET A 1 14.67 -10.08 -25.07
N VAL A 2 14.72 -8.77 -24.82
CA VAL A 2 14.98 -8.17 -23.48
C VAL A 2 13.68 -7.71 -22.78
N SER A 3 12.50 -7.92 -23.39
CA SER A 3 11.32 -7.09 -23.10
C SER A 3 10.37 -7.60 -22.01
N SER A 4 10.22 -8.91 -21.78
CA SER A 4 9.18 -9.43 -20.87
C SER A 4 9.62 -9.49 -19.41
N ASP A 5 10.79 -10.05 -19.12
CA ASP A 5 11.26 -10.23 -17.74
C ASP A 5 11.68 -8.92 -17.07
N THR A 6 12.26 -7.99 -17.85
CA THR A 6 12.60 -6.66 -17.35
C THR A 6 11.34 -5.87 -16.99
N THR A 7 10.28 -5.97 -17.80
CA THR A 7 8.99 -5.31 -17.55
C THR A 7 8.29 -5.89 -16.33
N LYS A 8 8.23 -7.22 -16.19
CA LYS A 8 7.68 -7.88 -14.99
C LYS A 8 8.42 -7.46 -13.72
N ARG A 9 9.76 -7.46 -13.77
CA ARG A 9 10.60 -7.02 -12.65
C ARG A 9 10.35 -5.56 -12.31
N ARG A 10 10.16 -4.70 -13.31
CA ARG A 10 9.84 -3.28 -13.11
C ARG A 10 8.48 -3.10 -12.44
N TYR A 11 7.44 -3.81 -12.85
CA TYR A 11 6.13 -3.73 -12.20
C TYR A 11 6.16 -4.22 -10.76
N ALA A 12 6.90 -5.31 -10.48
CA ALA A 12 7.12 -5.75 -9.12
C ALA A 12 7.79 -4.66 -8.26
N TRP A 13 8.86 -4.04 -8.77
CA TRP A 13 9.53 -2.95 -8.06
C TRP A 13 8.65 -1.72 -7.85
N ILE A 14 7.87 -1.33 -8.85
CA ILE A 14 6.91 -0.22 -8.69
C ILE A 14 5.88 -0.57 -7.61
N GLY A 15 5.35 -1.80 -7.60
CA GLY A 15 4.46 -2.27 -6.54
C GLY A 15 5.09 -2.14 -5.16
N VAL A 16 6.33 -2.59 -4.99
CA VAL A 16 7.08 -2.44 -3.74
C VAL A 16 7.23 -0.97 -3.33
N VAL A 17 7.64 -0.09 -4.26
CA VAL A 17 7.76 1.35 -3.99
C VAL A 17 6.43 1.95 -3.55
N LEU A 18 5.32 1.57 -4.20
CA LEU A 18 3.99 2.06 -3.84
C LEU A 18 3.56 1.60 -2.43
N ILE A 19 3.92 0.38 -2.00
CA ILE A 19 3.69 -0.07 -0.62
C ILE A 19 4.43 0.84 0.37
N PHE A 20 5.70 1.14 0.10
CA PHE A 20 6.48 2.05 0.95
C PHE A 20 5.89 3.47 0.97
N VAL A 21 5.43 3.99 -0.17
CA VAL A 21 4.74 5.29 -0.22
C VAL A 21 3.47 5.27 0.64
N GLY A 22 2.68 4.21 0.59
CA GLY A 22 1.52 4.02 1.47
C GLY A 22 1.90 4.04 2.94
N LEU A 23 2.92 3.28 3.33
CA LEU A 23 3.44 3.24 4.71
C LEU A 23 3.90 4.63 5.18
N ILE A 24 4.61 5.37 4.33
CA ILE A 24 5.06 6.73 4.62
C ILE A 24 3.85 7.66 4.88
N GLY A 25 2.77 7.54 4.11
CA GLY A 25 1.53 8.29 4.35
C GLY A 25 0.97 8.08 5.76
N HIS A 26 0.93 6.83 6.24
CA HIS A 26 0.50 6.49 7.60
C HIS A 26 1.44 7.05 8.68
N ILE A 27 2.75 6.97 8.47
CA ILE A 27 3.76 7.51 9.39
C ILE A 27 3.63 9.03 9.51
N LEU A 28 3.52 9.73 8.38
CA LEU A 28 3.37 11.19 8.34
C LEU A 28 2.04 11.63 8.98
N ALA A 29 0.96 10.85 8.80
CA ALA A 29 -0.31 11.10 9.47
C ALA A 29 -0.19 10.97 11.00
N ALA A 30 0.43 9.89 11.49
CA ALA A 30 0.65 9.67 12.92
C ALA A 30 1.51 10.77 13.57
N GLN A 31 2.59 11.18 12.88
CA GLN A 31 3.46 12.25 13.37
C GLN A 31 2.69 13.58 13.48
N ALA A 32 1.79 13.87 12.54
CA ALA A 32 1.03 15.12 12.52
C ALA A 32 -0.15 15.17 13.52
N ILE A 33 -0.77 14.04 13.85
CA ILE A 33 -1.96 14.00 14.72
C ILE A 33 -1.60 14.04 16.23
N GLY A 34 -0.34 13.79 16.57
CA GLY A 34 0.09 13.94 17.96
C GLY A 34 1.51 13.45 18.24
N GLY A 35 2.13 12.73 17.30
CA GLY A 35 3.51 12.24 17.46
C GLY A 35 3.72 11.30 18.65
N THR A 36 2.64 10.88 19.32
CA THR A 36 2.69 9.98 20.47
C THR A 36 2.89 8.55 20.01
N HIS A 37 3.46 7.72 20.88
CA HIS A 37 3.60 6.29 20.62
C HIS A 37 2.23 5.65 20.29
N LEU A 38 1.15 6.10 20.93
CA LEU A 38 -0.19 5.55 20.67
C LEU A 38 -0.67 5.86 19.25
N ALA A 39 -0.54 7.13 18.80
CA ALA A 39 -0.91 7.53 17.44
C ALA A 39 -0.12 6.77 16.37
N PHE A 40 1.18 6.53 16.63
CA PHE A 40 2.04 5.75 15.76
C PHE A 40 1.62 4.29 15.68
N ARG A 41 1.30 3.68 16.83
CA ARG A 41 0.83 2.30 16.91
C ARG A 41 -0.47 2.12 16.15
N ASP A 42 -1.44 3.01 16.35
CA ASP A 42 -2.76 2.88 15.73
C ASP A 42 -2.69 3.03 14.20
N HIS A 43 -1.83 3.93 13.69
CA HIS A 43 -1.62 4.08 12.25
C HIS A 43 -0.86 2.89 11.63
N ILE A 44 0.13 2.34 12.32
CA ILE A 44 0.84 1.14 11.88
C ILE A 44 -0.10 -0.06 11.86
N VAL A 45 -0.87 -0.27 12.93
CA VAL A 45 -1.85 -1.36 13.00
C VAL A 45 -2.91 -1.19 11.91
N GLY A 46 -3.40 0.02 11.67
CA GLY A 46 -4.32 0.33 10.58
C GLY A 46 -3.74 0.01 9.20
N PHE A 47 -2.48 0.37 8.95
CA PHE A 47 -1.79 0.01 7.70
C PHE A 47 -1.72 -1.50 7.53
N PHE A 48 -1.28 -2.24 8.55
CA PHE A 48 -1.20 -3.70 8.47
C PHE A 48 -2.56 -4.36 8.30
N ALA A 49 -3.61 -3.86 8.96
CA ALA A 49 -4.97 -4.37 8.78
C ALA A 49 -5.44 -4.20 7.33
N ILE A 50 -5.24 -3.01 6.74
CA ILE A 50 -5.55 -2.74 5.32
C ILE A 50 -4.71 -3.64 4.42
N ALA A 51 -3.41 -3.78 4.69
CA ALA A 51 -2.48 -4.61 3.93
C ALA A 51 -2.89 -6.10 3.93
N VAL A 52 -3.27 -6.65 5.08
CA VAL A 52 -3.74 -8.04 5.18
C VAL A 52 -5.05 -8.21 4.41
N VAL A 53 -6.06 -7.38 4.67
CA VAL A 53 -7.37 -7.53 4.04
C VAL A 53 -7.28 -7.36 2.52
N SER A 54 -6.63 -6.29 2.05
CA SER A 54 -6.46 -6.07 0.61
C SER A 54 -5.53 -7.09 -0.02
N GLY A 55 -4.49 -7.55 0.68
CA GLY A 55 -3.58 -8.59 0.21
C GLY A 55 -4.29 -9.93 0.01
N LEU A 56 -5.19 -10.31 0.92
CA LEU A 56 -6.03 -11.49 0.78
C LEU A 56 -6.99 -11.38 -0.40
N ILE A 57 -7.63 -10.23 -0.58
CA ILE A 57 -8.57 -10.00 -1.70
C ILE A 57 -7.81 -10.01 -3.04
N ILE A 58 -6.80 -9.15 -3.17
CA ILE A 58 -6.06 -8.96 -4.42
C ILE A 58 -5.23 -10.21 -4.75
N GLY A 59 -4.59 -10.81 -3.74
CA GLY A 59 -3.86 -12.07 -3.88
C GLY A 59 -4.78 -13.24 -4.23
N GLY A 60 -5.94 -13.34 -3.58
CA GLY A 60 -6.94 -14.38 -3.87
C GLY A 60 -7.52 -14.26 -5.28
N LEU A 61 -7.95 -13.06 -5.69
CA LEU A 61 -8.39 -12.80 -7.06
C LEU A 61 -7.25 -13.02 -8.06
N GLY A 62 -6.05 -12.55 -7.74
CA GLY A 62 -4.85 -12.73 -8.56
C GLY A 62 -4.48 -14.19 -8.77
N TRP A 63 -4.63 -15.01 -7.73
CA TRP A 63 -4.44 -16.46 -7.83
C TRP A 63 -5.54 -17.11 -8.68
N ARG A 64 -6.81 -16.73 -8.46
CA ARG A 64 -7.96 -17.33 -9.16
C ARG A 64 -8.06 -16.95 -10.63
N PHE A 65 -7.64 -15.74 -11.01
CA PHE A 65 -7.86 -15.15 -12.34
C PHE A 65 -6.58 -14.69 -13.06
N GLY A 66 -5.47 -14.49 -12.33
CA GLY A 66 -4.27 -13.81 -12.84
C GLY A 66 -3.33 -14.65 -13.69
N LYS A 67 -3.52 -15.99 -13.77
CA LYS A 67 -2.69 -16.92 -14.56
C LYS A 67 -1.17 -16.74 -14.32
N GLY A 68 -0.75 -16.54 -13.07
CA GLY A 68 0.66 -16.40 -12.70
C GLY A 68 1.28 -15.00 -12.91
N ARG A 69 0.47 -13.97 -13.17
CA ARG A 69 0.91 -12.56 -13.29
C ARG A 69 1.11 -11.88 -11.93
N TYR A 70 1.99 -12.44 -11.11
CA TYR A 70 2.26 -11.97 -9.74
C TYR A 70 2.80 -10.54 -9.69
N ASP A 71 3.50 -10.11 -10.73
CA ASP A 71 4.02 -8.75 -10.90
C ASP A 71 2.88 -7.72 -10.96
N ILE A 72 1.79 -8.02 -11.66
CA ILE A 72 0.60 -7.17 -11.74
C ILE A 72 -0.17 -7.19 -10.42
N VAL A 73 -0.29 -8.36 -9.79
CA VAL A 73 -0.91 -8.49 -8.45
C VAL A 73 -0.19 -7.62 -7.43
N LEU A 74 1.14 -7.64 -7.42
CA LEU A 74 1.96 -6.82 -6.53
C LEU A 74 1.85 -5.32 -6.87
N LEU A 75 1.78 -4.97 -8.15
CA LEU A 75 1.56 -3.60 -8.59
C LEU A 75 0.20 -3.06 -8.11
N ILE A 76 -0.87 -3.83 -8.29
CA ILE A 76 -2.22 -3.46 -7.83
C ILE A 76 -2.24 -3.34 -6.30
N PHE A 77 -1.64 -4.30 -5.60
CA PHE A 77 -1.55 -4.26 -4.14
C PHE A 77 -0.82 -3.00 -3.66
N GLY A 78 0.33 -2.68 -4.25
CA GLY A 78 1.06 -1.45 -3.95
C GLY A 78 0.25 -0.20 -4.25
N ALA A 79 -0.44 -0.13 -5.39
CA ALA A 79 -1.29 1.00 -5.74
C ALA A 79 -2.41 1.22 -4.70
N VAL A 80 -3.05 0.14 -4.23
CA VAL A 80 -4.06 0.22 -3.16
C VAL A 80 -3.44 0.74 -1.86
N GLN A 81 -2.27 0.25 -1.46
CA GLN A 81 -1.58 0.75 -0.26
C GLN A 81 -1.22 2.24 -0.37
N ALA A 82 -0.71 2.67 -1.52
CA ALA A 82 -0.36 4.07 -1.76
C ALA A 82 -1.60 4.98 -1.70
N LEU A 83 -2.70 4.57 -2.33
CA LEU A 83 -3.95 5.35 -2.34
C LEU A 83 -4.57 5.43 -0.95
N MET A 84 -4.58 4.32 -0.19
CA MET A 84 -5.08 4.32 1.18
C MET A 84 -4.21 5.17 2.10
N GLY A 85 -2.88 5.08 1.99
CA GLY A 85 -1.96 5.92 2.76
C GLY A 85 -2.11 7.41 2.43
N LEU A 86 -2.31 7.74 1.15
CA LEU A 86 -2.61 9.11 0.73
C LEU A 86 -3.96 9.58 1.28
N PHE A 87 -4.99 8.74 1.22
CA PHE A 87 -6.31 9.06 1.78
C PHE A 87 -6.24 9.34 3.28
N VAL A 88 -5.54 8.49 4.05
CA VAL A 88 -5.34 8.70 5.50
C VAL A 88 -4.57 9.99 5.78
N TYR A 89 -3.53 10.26 4.98
CA TYR A 89 -2.79 11.51 5.07
C TYR A 89 -3.67 12.74 4.78
N LEU A 90 -4.56 12.67 3.79
CA LEU A 90 -5.46 13.78 3.45
C LEU A 90 -6.59 13.94 4.46
N ALA A 91 -7.18 12.84 4.93
CA ALA A 91 -8.29 12.84 5.88
C ALA A 91 -7.96 13.58 7.18
N ARG A 92 -6.68 13.61 7.58
CA ARG A 92 -6.24 14.37 8.76
C ARG A 92 -6.54 15.87 8.65
N PHE A 93 -6.51 16.44 7.44
CA PHE A 93 -6.79 17.86 7.19
C PHE A 93 -8.28 18.16 7.22
N SER A 94 -9.14 17.17 6.97
CA SER A 94 -10.59 17.32 7.08
C SER A 94 -11.10 17.28 8.53
N VAL A 95 -10.31 16.73 9.46
CA VAL A 95 -10.69 16.62 10.88
C VAL A 95 -10.20 17.82 11.71
N HIS A 96 -9.17 18.54 11.24
CA HIS A 96 -8.59 19.71 11.92
C HIS A 96 -8.84 21.04 11.17
N GLY A 97 -9.69 21.02 10.13
CA GLY A 97 -10.12 22.19 9.37
C GLY A 97 -11.42 22.78 9.87
#